data_AF-A0A8J4Y4G0-F1
#
_entry.id   AF-A0A8J4Y4G0-F1
#
_cell.length_a   1.000
_cell.length_b   1.000
_cell.length_c   1.000
_cell.angle_alpha   90.00
_cell.angle_beta   90.00
_cell.angle_gamma   90.00
#
_symmetry.space_group_name_H-M   'P 1'
#
loop_
_entity.id
_entity.type
_entity.pdbx_description
1 polymer ?
#
loop_
_entity_poly.entity_id
_entity_poly.type
_entity_poly.pdbx_seq_one_letter_code
_entity_poly.pdbx_strand_id
1 'polypeptide(L)'
;MDEEIFKGDLQEIFDLAPSSSLQRADVKDEDKEFLRSQREDRGESSMAGIDLVTAKKVEKQVERGIRLERLREREDSDIARLTERAEIPSQSSSSSSSPVSTTSSPARGSRSQRKKLKQSPSISVKDLNLISTWDREKLSVRQATSTFAATAQVLGTDIGSMAVSKSTVHRA
;
A
#
# COMPACT_ATOMS: atom_id res chain seq x y z
N MET A 1 -51.29 -24.17 7.67
CA MET A 1 -51.17 -23.38 6.41
C MET A 1 -50.70 -21.95 6.70
N ASP A 2 -50.26 -21.65 7.93
CA ASP A 2 -50.16 -20.27 8.42
C ASP A 2 -48.70 -19.78 8.60
N GLU A 3 -47.71 -20.67 8.49
CA GLU A 3 -46.30 -20.31 8.62
C GLU A 3 -45.71 -19.63 7.38
N GLU A 4 -46.23 -19.95 6.19
CA GLU A 4 -45.78 -19.33 4.93
C GLU A 4 -46.32 -17.91 4.77
N ILE A 5 -47.57 -17.68 5.21
CA ILE A 5 -48.20 -16.35 5.20
C ILE A 5 -47.46 -15.41 6.16
N PHE A 6 -47.11 -15.91 7.36
CA PHE A 6 -46.41 -15.13 8.38
C PHE A 6 -44.99 -14.71 7.98
N LYS A 7 -44.28 -15.54 7.21
CA LYS A 7 -42.95 -15.17 6.68
C LYS A 7 -43.02 -14.10 5.59
N GLY A 8 -44.06 -14.12 4.76
CA GLY A 8 -44.29 -13.11 3.72
C GLY A 8 -44.54 -11.72 4.30
N ASP A 9 -45.43 -11.65 5.30
CA ASP A 9 -45.81 -10.37 5.93
C ASP A 9 -44.65 -9.73 6.71
N LEU A 10 -43.78 -10.52 7.33
CA LEU A 10 -42.61 -10.00 8.05
C LEU A 10 -41.59 -9.32 7.12
N GLN A 11 -41.47 -9.81 5.88
CA GLN A 11 -40.56 -9.24 4.90
C GLN A 11 -41.00 -7.84 4.45
N GLU A 12 -42.32 -7.59 4.45
CA GLU A 12 -42.93 -6.29 4.16
C GLU A 12 -42.81 -5.30 5.33
N ILE A 13 -42.84 -5.78 6.58
CA ILE A 13 -42.78 -4.94 7.79
C ILE A 13 -41.38 -4.35 8.03
N PHE A 14 -40.32 -5.04 7.61
CA PHE A 14 -38.93 -4.55 7.72
C PHE A 14 -38.47 -3.72 6.51
N ASP A 15 -39.27 -3.64 5.44
CA ASP A 15 -38.95 -2.84 4.27
C ASP A 15 -39.48 -1.40 4.47
N LEU A 16 -38.65 -0.55 5.10
CA LEU A 16 -38.93 0.87 5.40
C LEU A 16 -39.41 1.68 4.18
N ALA A 17 -39.19 1.19 2.96
CA ALA A 17 -39.76 1.72 1.73
C ALA A 17 -40.05 0.58 0.73
N PRO A 18 -41.32 0.39 0.30
CA PRO A 18 -41.68 -0.67 -0.62
C PRO A 18 -40.92 -0.52 -1.94
N SER A 19 -40.57 -1.64 -2.59
CA SER A 19 -39.83 -1.68 -3.87
C SER A 19 -40.43 -0.77 -4.96
N SER A 20 -41.74 -0.52 -4.91
CA SER A 20 -42.48 0.39 -5.79
C SER A 20 -42.21 1.89 -5.57
N SER A 21 -41.69 2.28 -4.39
CA SER A 21 -41.34 3.68 -4.09
C SER A 21 -40.15 4.18 -4.92
N LEU A 22 -39.19 3.29 -5.19
CA LEU A 22 -37.98 3.57 -5.96
C LEU A 22 -38.29 3.89 -7.43
N GLN A 23 -39.38 3.31 -7.97
CA GLN A 23 -39.85 3.58 -9.33
C GLN A 23 -40.59 4.91 -9.46
N ARG A 24 -41.19 5.41 -8.37
CA ARG A 24 -41.93 6.69 -8.32
C ARG A 24 -41.05 7.88 -7.96
N ALA A 25 -39.86 7.63 -7.43
CA ALA A 25 -38.90 8.67 -7.09
C ALA A 25 -38.30 9.26 -8.38
N ASP A 26 -38.26 10.59 -8.45
CA ASP A 26 -37.63 11.34 -9.53
C ASP A 26 -36.10 11.37 -9.34
N VAL A 27 -35.52 10.18 -9.44
CA VAL A 27 -34.11 9.88 -9.19
C VAL A 27 -33.51 9.32 -10.48
N LYS A 28 -32.23 9.58 -10.73
CA LYS A 28 -31.53 9.08 -11.92
C LYS A 28 -31.52 7.55 -11.91
N ASP A 29 -31.60 6.95 -13.09
CA ASP A 29 -31.70 5.49 -13.20
C ASP A 29 -30.44 4.78 -12.68
N GLU A 30 -29.27 5.39 -12.79
CA GLU A 30 -28.00 4.93 -12.20
C GLU A 30 -28.09 4.82 -10.66
N ASP A 31 -28.66 5.84 -10.02
CA ASP A 31 -28.86 5.86 -8.57
C ASP A 31 -29.90 4.81 -8.16
N LYS A 32 -30.91 4.56 -9.00
CA LYS A 32 -31.91 3.50 -8.76
C LYS A 32 -31.28 2.12 -8.80
N GLU A 33 -30.39 1.87 -9.75
CA GLU A 33 -29.63 0.62 -9.87
C GLU A 33 -28.69 0.42 -8.69
N PHE A 34 -28.00 1.48 -8.24
CA PHE A 34 -27.17 1.44 -7.04
C PHE A 34 -27.98 1.09 -5.78
N LEU A 35 -29.15 1.70 -5.60
CA LEU A 35 -30.03 1.41 -4.47
C LEU A 35 -30.61 -0.01 -4.53
N ARG A 36 -30.86 -0.57 -5.72
CA ARG A 36 -31.25 -1.99 -5.88
C ARG A 36 -30.10 -2.91 -5.50
N SER A 37 -28.89 -2.61 -5.96
CA SER A 37 -27.67 -3.36 -5.58
C SER A 37 -27.46 -3.36 -4.07
N GLN A 38 -27.75 -2.26 -3.35
CA GLN A 38 -27.71 -2.22 -1.88
C GLN A 38 -28.73 -3.14 -1.18
N ARG A 39 -29.87 -3.41 -1.82
CA ARG A 39 -30.90 -4.31 -1.29
C ARG A 39 -30.56 -5.78 -1.56
N GLU A 40 -29.97 -6.08 -2.71
CA GLU A 40 -29.64 -7.44 -3.14
C GLU A 40 -28.29 -7.92 -2.60
N ASP A 41 -27.23 -7.11 -2.68
CA ASP A 41 -25.90 -7.43 -2.17
C ASP A 41 -25.19 -6.20 -1.55
N ARG A 42 -25.13 -6.19 -0.22
CA ARG A 42 -24.46 -5.14 0.56
C ARG A 42 -22.94 -5.13 0.37
N GLY A 43 -22.34 -6.19 -0.15
CA GLY A 43 -20.90 -6.29 -0.40
C GLY A 43 -20.47 -5.59 -1.69
N GLU A 44 -21.24 -5.74 -2.76
CA GLU A 44 -20.92 -5.19 -4.09
C GLU A 44 -21.27 -3.71 -4.23
N SER A 45 -22.23 -3.23 -3.44
CA SER A 45 -22.66 -1.82 -3.40
C SER A 45 -21.75 -0.92 -2.56
N SER A 46 -20.60 -1.42 -2.10
CA SER A 46 -19.63 -0.64 -1.35
C SER A 46 -18.82 0.28 -2.27
N MET A 47 -19.13 1.57 -2.27
CA MET A 47 -18.25 2.61 -2.86
C MET A 47 -16.92 2.78 -2.10
N ALA A 48 -16.73 2.10 -0.97
CA ALA A 48 -15.57 2.31 -0.12
C ALA A 48 -14.31 1.68 -0.75
N GLY A 49 -13.52 2.50 -1.45
CA GLY A 49 -12.15 2.17 -1.82
C GLY A 49 -11.75 2.53 -3.25
N ILE A 50 -12.72 2.67 -4.17
CA ILE A 50 -12.43 3.04 -5.56
C ILE A 50 -11.84 4.46 -5.61
N ASP A 51 -12.46 5.41 -4.91
CA ASP A 51 -12.00 6.79 -4.82
C ASP A 51 -10.65 6.93 -4.11
N LEU A 52 -10.36 6.07 -3.11
CA LEU A 52 -9.08 6.10 -2.42
C LEU A 52 -7.95 5.60 -3.33
N VAL A 53 -8.21 4.58 -4.15
CA VAL A 53 -7.23 4.03 -5.09
C VAL A 53 -6.96 5.01 -6.21
N THR A 54 -7.99 5.65 -6.78
CA THR A 54 -7.84 6.70 -7.79
C THR A 54 -7.14 7.93 -7.23
N ALA A 55 -7.51 8.41 -6.04
CA ALA A 55 -6.84 9.54 -5.38
C ALA A 55 -5.34 9.27 -5.17
N LYS A 56 -4.97 8.10 -4.65
CA LYS A 56 -3.55 7.70 -4.47
C LYS A 56 -2.80 7.59 -5.80
N LYS A 57 -3.47 7.14 -6.86
CA LYS A 57 -2.87 7.04 -8.21
C LYS A 57 -2.60 8.43 -8.79
N VAL A 58 -3.52 9.37 -8.61
CA VAL A 58 -3.37 10.77 -9.03
C VAL A 58 -2.24 11.44 -8.24
N GLU A 59 -2.22 11.30 -6.91
CA GLU A 59 -1.16 11.83 -6.05
C GLU A 59 0.23 11.36 -6.49
N LYS A 60 0.39 10.06 -6.78
CA LYS A 60 1.65 9.48 -7.26
C LYS A 60 2.05 9.99 -8.64
N GLN A 61 1.10 10.30 -9.52
CA GLN A 61 1.39 10.90 -10.82
C GLN A 61 1.88 12.34 -10.66
N VAL A 62 1.23 13.13 -9.81
CA VAL A 62 1.62 14.51 -9.51
C VAL A 62 3.02 14.56 -8.92
N GLU A 63 3.33 13.70 -7.94
CA GLU A 63 4.66 13.64 -7.33
C GLU A 63 5.77 13.30 -8.35
N ARG A 64 5.48 12.40 -9.30
CA ARG A 64 6.39 12.08 -10.41
C ARG A 64 6.63 13.27 -11.33
N GLY A 65 5.59 14.04 -11.64
CA GLY A 65 5.67 15.26 -12.44
C GLY A 65 6.59 16.30 -11.79
N ILE A 66 6.33 16.62 -10.52
CA ILE A 66 7.14 17.59 -9.75
C ILE A 66 8.60 17.17 -9.67
N ARG A 67 8.88 15.86 -9.51
CA ARG A 67 10.24 15.34 -9.47
C ARG A 67 10.97 15.48 -10.80
N LEU A 68 10.29 15.22 -11.92
CA LEU A 68 10.85 15.38 -13.25
C LEU A 68 11.14 16.85 -13.56
N GLU A 69 10.23 17.74 -13.17
CA GLU A 69 10.41 19.18 -13.34
C GLU A 69 11.63 19.70 -12.58
N ARG A 70 11.81 19.31 -11.31
CA ARG A 70 13.02 19.65 -10.54
C ARG A 70 14.32 19.11 -11.13
N LEU A 71 14.27 17.94 -11.78
CA LEU A 71 15.45 17.40 -12.46
C LEU A 71 15.78 18.23 -13.69
N ARG A 72 14.76 18.58 -14.47
CA ARG A 72 14.91 19.44 -15.64
C ARG A 72 15.43 20.83 -15.29
N GLU A 73 14.91 21.46 -14.25
CA GLU A 73 15.41 22.75 -13.75
C GLU A 73 16.88 22.68 -13.34
N ARG A 74 17.31 21.58 -12.72
CA ARG A 74 18.72 21.37 -12.36
C ARG A 74 19.58 21.21 -13.60
N GLU A 75 19.16 20.38 -14.55
CA GLU A 75 19.87 20.18 -15.81
C GLU A 75 19.99 21.50 -16.60
N ASP A 76 18.91 22.27 -16.70
CA ASP A 76 18.91 23.59 -17.35
C ASP A 76 19.85 24.57 -16.65
N SER A 77 19.88 24.57 -15.31
CA SER A 77 20.79 25.41 -14.52
C SER A 77 22.26 25.01 -14.68
N ASP A 78 22.54 23.71 -14.80
CA ASP A 78 23.89 23.18 -15.00
C ASP A 78 24.38 23.47 -16.42
N ILE A 79 23.51 23.34 -17.42
CA ILE A 79 23.79 23.72 -18.82
C ILE A 79 24.09 25.22 -18.89
N ALA A 80 23.27 26.07 -18.27
CA ALA A 80 23.46 27.53 -18.25
C ALA A 80 24.83 27.92 -17.67
N ARG A 81 25.22 27.30 -16.55
CA ARG A 81 26.54 27.50 -15.91
C ARG A 81 27.70 27.01 -16.78
N LEU A 82 27.52 25.90 -17.48
CA LEU A 82 28.50 25.38 -18.43
C LEU A 82 28.67 26.30 -19.63
N THR A 83 27.58 26.84 -20.17
CA THR A 83 27.61 27.81 -21.28
C THR A 83 28.24 29.14 -20.88
N GLU A 84 27.91 29.68 -19.69
CA GLU A 84 28.53 30.89 -19.15
C GLU A 84 30.06 30.72 -19.00
N ARG A 85 30.50 29.54 -18.56
CA ARG A 85 31.93 29.22 -18.42
C ARG A 85 32.63 28.90 -19.74
N ALA A 86 31.88 28.50 -20.77
CA ALA A 86 32.41 28.11 -22.08
C ALA A 86 32.50 29.27 -23.08
N GLU A 87 32.13 30.49 -22.69
CA GLU A 87 32.46 31.72 -23.43
C GLU A 87 33.97 32.00 -23.34
N ILE A 88 34.74 31.22 -24.11
CA ILE A 88 36.14 31.51 -24.41
C ILE A 88 36.12 32.67 -25.42
N PRO A 89 36.74 33.83 -25.15
CA PRO A 89 36.88 34.86 -26.17
C PRO A 89 37.70 34.26 -27.31
N SER A 90 37.12 34.25 -28.52
CA SER A 90 37.80 33.86 -29.76
C SER A 90 39.00 34.75 -30.00
N GLN A 91 40.13 34.44 -29.38
CA GLN A 91 41.45 34.88 -29.79
C GLN A 91 42.04 33.78 -30.65
N SER A 92 41.98 34.00 -31.96
CA SER A 92 42.71 33.22 -32.96
C SER A 92 44.20 33.22 -32.60
N SER A 93 44.75 32.07 -32.27
CA SER A 93 46.20 31.86 -32.21
C SER A 93 46.51 30.38 -32.42
N SER A 94 47.04 30.06 -33.60
CA SER A 94 47.53 28.75 -34.01
C SER A 94 48.69 28.28 -33.12
N SER A 95 48.63 27.04 -32.61
CA SER A 95 49.82 26.18 -32.52
C SER A 95 49.48 24.72 -32.16
N SER A 96 50.17 23.83 -32.86
CA SER A 96 50.14 22.37 -32.83
C SER A 96 50.69 21.77 -31.53
N SER A 97 50.08 20.68 -31.02
CA SER A 97 50.67 19.32 -30.92
C SER A 97 50.10 18.43 -29.80
N SER A 98 49.76 17.20 -30.21
CA SER A 98 49.81 15.90 -29.50
C SER A 98 48.86 15.58 -28.32
N PRO A 99 48.15 14.42 -28.35
CA PRO A 99 47.36 13.92 -27.22
C PRO A 99 48.21 13.04 -26.29
N VAL A 100 48.15 13.29 -24.98
CA VAL A 100 48.68 12.38 -23.95
C VAL A 100 47.52 11.89 -23.09
N SER A 101 47.35 10.57 -23.09
CA SER A 101 46.43 9.82 -22.23
C SER A 101 47.02 9.56 -20.83
N THR A 102 46.16 9.09 -19.93
CA THR A 102 46.39 8.53 -18.57
C THR A 102 46.41 9.58 -17.44
N THR A 103 45.77 9.40 -16.26
CA THR A 103 45.46 8.21 -15.47
C THR A 103 44.20 8.41 -14.60
N SER A 104 43.64 7.28 -14.18
CA SER A 104 42.51 7.10 -13.26
C SER A 104 42.83 7.44 -11.80
N SER A 105 41.86 7.99 -11.07
CA SER A 105 41.69 7.78 -9.62
C SER A 105 40.27 8.16 -9.16
N PRO A 106 39.48 7.24 -8.58
CA PRO A 106 38.18 7.54 -7.99
C PRO A 106 38.35 7.85 -6.49
N ALA A 107 37.99 9.08 -6.07
CA ALA A 107 37.94 9.43 -4.66
C ALA A 107 36.71 8.79 -3.98
N ARG A 108 37.00 8.03 -2.92
CA ARG A 108 36.14 7.16 -2.13
C ARG A 108 34.87 7.85 -1.59
N GLY A 109 33.70 7.32 -1.93
CA GLY A 109 32.47 7.55 -1.17
C GLY A 109 32.45 6.71 0.12
N SER A 110 32.43 7.35 1.29
CA SER A 110 32.24 6.65 2.56
C SER A 110 30.78 6.22 2.72
N ARG A 111 30.45 5.00 2.28
CA ARG A 111 29.18 4.35 2.68
C ARG A 111 29.28 3.93 4.14
N SER A 112 28.59 4.67 5.01
CA SER A 112 28.36 4.25 6.39
C SER A 112 27.70 2.86 6.39
N GLN A 113 28.39 1.88 6.96
CA GLN A 113 27.93 0.51 7.03
C GLN A 113 26.69 0.44 7.95
N ARG A 114 25.54 0.11 7.37
CA ARG A 114 24.34 -0.22 8.14
C ARG A 114 24.64 -1.43 9.03
N LYS A 115 24.57 -1.23 10.35
CA LYS A 115 24.67 -2.30 11.34
C LYS A 115 23.61 -3.36 11.01
N LYS A 116 24.03 -4.59 10.71
CA LYS A 116 23.11 -5.72 10.50
C LYS A 116 22.43 -6.02 11.83
N LEU A 117 21.11 -5.83 11.89
CA LEU A 117 20.29 -6.28 13.01
C LEU A 117 20.42 -7.80 13.09
N LYS A 118 20.81 -8.33 14.26
CA LYS A 118 20.85 -9.76 14.53
C LYS A 118 19.44 -10.32 14.34
N GLN A 119 19.24 -11.20 13.36
CA GLN A 119 17.99 -11.94 13.23
C GLN A 119 17.87 -12.87 14.43
N SER A 120 16.77 -12.73 15.18
CA SER A 120 16.43 -13.64 16.27
C SER A 120 16.08 -15.03 15.71
N PRO A 121 16.27 -16.10 16.50
CA PRO A 121 15.97 -17.46 16.05
C PRO A 121 14.48 -17.57 15.73
N SER A 122 14.15 -17.91 14.48
CA SER A 122 12.79 -18.27 14.09
C SER A 122 12.49 -19.66 14.62
N ILE A 123 11.67 -19.75 15.67
CA ILE A 123 11.10 -21.02 16.10
C ILE A 123 10.12 -21.45 15.00
N SER A 124 10.44 -22.56 14.32
CA SER A 124 9.50 -23.16 13.37
C SER A 124 8.47 -23.96 14.19
N VAL A 125 7.39 -23.31 14.59
CA VAL A 125 6.20 -23.99 15.11
C VAL A 125 5.57 -24.69 13.91
N LYS A 126 6.09 -25.85 13.53
CA LYS A 126 5.67 -26.56 12.30
C LYS A 126 4.34 -27.31 12.46
N ASP A 127 3.85 -27.46 13.69
CA ASP A 127 2.80 -28.45 13.98
C ASP A 127 1.52 -27.85 14.59
N LEU A 128 1.41 -26.52 14.71
CA LEU A 128 0.18 -25.87 15.15
C LEU A 128 -0.32 -24.96 14.03
N ASN A 129 -1.34 -25.38 13.28
CA ASN A 129 -2.00 -24.58 12.24
C ASN A 129 -2.77 -23.39 12.82
N LEU A 130 -2.12 -22.56 13.63
CA LEU A 130 -2.72 -21.38 14.27
C LEU A 130 -3.18 -20.38 13.21
N ILE A 131 -2.42 -20.22 12.12
CA ILE A 131 -2.82 -19.36 11.00
C ILE A 131 -4.20 -19.73 10.46
N SER A 132 -4.49 -21.02 10.24
CA SER A 132 -5.79 -21.42 9.69
C SER A 132 -6.93 -21.18 10.67
N THR A 133 -6.68 -21.35 11.98
CA THR A 133 -7.67 -21.03 13.01
C THR A 133 -7.94 -19.53 13.08
N TRP A 134 -6.90 -18.70 13.03
CA TRP A 134 -7.03 -17.24 13.05
C TRP A 134 -7.71 -16.69 11.80
N ASP A 135 -7.48 -17.31 10.64
CA ASP A 135 -8.12 -16.95 9.37
C ASP A 135 -9.62 -17.31 9.39
N ARG A 136 -9.97 -18.50 9.88
CA ARG A 136 -11.37 -18.92 10.06
C ARG A 136 -12.12 -18.05 11.06
N GLU A 137 -11.46 -17.65 12.14
CA GLU A 137 -12.04 -16.79 13.18
C GLU A 137 -11.93 -15.28 12.87
N LYS A 138 -11.31 -14.91 11.74
CA LYS A 138 -11.07 -13.52 11.32
C LYS A 138 -10.47 -12.66 12.44
N LEU A 139 -9.53 -13.21 13.20
CA LEU A 139 -8.92 -12.51 14.32
C LEU A 139 -8.07 -11.34 13.82
N SER A 140 -8.17 -10.21 14.53
CA SER A 140 -7.23 -9.12 14.31
C SER A 140 -5.81 -9.56 14.69
N VAL A 141 -4.80 -8.92 14.08
CA VAL A 141 -3.40 -9.24 14.37
C VAL A 141 -3.08 -9.12 15.86
N ARG A 142 -3.70 -8.18 16.59
CA ARG A 142 -3.56 -8.04 18.05
C ARG A 142 -4.10 -9.25 18.80
N GLN A 143 -5.27 -9.77 18.42
CA GLN A 143 -5.86 -10.94 19.04
C GLN A 143 -5.03 -12.19 18.75
N ALA A 144 -4.57 -12.37 17.51
CA ALA A 144 -3.69 -13.46 17.12
C ALA A 144 -2.33 -13.42 17.87
N THR A 145 -1.74 -12.24 18.09
CA THR A 145 -0.53 -12.15 18.93
C THR A 145 -0.78 -12.55 20.39
N SER A 146 -1.95 -12.23 20.92
CA SER A 146 -2.30 -12.56 22.32
C SER A 146 -2.54 -14.05 22.49
N THR A 147 -3.23 -14.69 21.54
CA THR A 147 -3.47 -16.14 21.57
C THR A 147 -2.16 -16.89 21.32
N PHE A 148 -1.31 -16.43 20.41
CA PHE A 148 0.03 -16.97 20.22
C PHE A 148 0.91 -16.89 21.49
N ALA A 149 0.91 -15.76 22.19
CA ALA A 149 1.67 -15.61 23.42
C ALA A 149 1.17 -16.55 24.53
N ALA A 150 -0.15 -16.71 24.64
CA ALA A 150 -0.77 -17.64 25.60
C ALA A 150 -0.45 -19.11 25.26
N THR A 151 -0.52 -19.51 23.98
CA THR A 151 -0.18 -20.88 23.57
C THR A 151 1.31 -21.16 23.75
N ALA A 152 2.17 -20.19 23.42
CA ALA A 152 3.61 -20.26 23.66
C ALA A 152 3.94 -20.45 25.16
N GLN A 153 3.23 -19.73 26.04
CA GLN A 153 3.39 -19.87 27.48
C GLN A 153 3.01 -21.27 27.98
N VAL A 154 1.90 -21.83 27.49
CA VAL A 154 1.45 -23.20 27.82
C VAL A 154 2.45 -24.25 27.33
N LEU A 155 3.07 -24.02 26.17
CA LEU A 155 4.12 -24.87 25.62
C LEU A 155 5.47 -24.72 26.36
N GLY A 156 5.54 -23.90 27.41
CA GLY A 156 6.72 -23.72 28.23
C GLY A 156 7.80 -22.83 27.60
N THR A 157 7.46 -22.05 26.57
CA THR A 157 8.39 -21.07 26.01
C THR A 157 8.34 -19.75 26.78
N ASP A 158 9.52 -19.21 27.10
CA ASP A 158 9.64 -17.94 27.83
C ASP A 158 9.31 -16.76 26.90
N ILE A 159 8.21 -16.07 27.22
CA ILE A 159 7.67 -14.92 26.49
C ILE A 159 8.71 -13.79 26.45
N GLY A 160 9.53 -13.63 27.50
CA GLY A 160 10.58 -12.60 27.57
C GLY A 160 11.69 -12.79 26.53
N SER A 161 11.92 -14.03 26.10
CA SER A 161 12.90 -14.37 25.06
C SER A 161 12.36 -14.22 23.64
N MET A 162 11.03 -14.08 23.49
CA MET A 162 10.34 -14.12 22.19
C MET A 162 9.76 -12.77 21.80
N ALA A 163 10.30 -12.19 20.72
CA ALA A 163 9.70 -11.03 20.08
C ALA A 163 8.52 -11.46 19.19
N VAL A 164 7.28 -11.30 19.69
CA VAL A 164 6.06 -11.56 18.91
C VAL A 164 5.75 -10.32 18.05
N SER A 165 5.92 -10.46 16.74
CA SER A 165 5.66 -9.41 15.75
C SER A 165 4.53 -9.83 14.82
N LYS A 166 3.98 -8.88 14.03
CA LYS A 166 3.00 -9.22 12.98
C LYS A 166 3.52 -10.31 12.04
N SER A 167 4.81 -10.25 11.69
CA SER A 167 5.45 -11.27 10.87
C SER A 167 5.56 -12.63 11.55
N THR A 168 5.66 -12.68 12.88
CA THR A 168 5.65 -13.93 13.65
C THR A 168 4.29 -14.61 13.51
N VAL A 169 3.21 -13.83 13.65
CA VAL A 169 1.82 -14.32 13.47
C VAL A 169 1.58 -14.85 12.05
N HIS A 170 2.02 -14.14 11.01
CA HIS A 170 1.85 -14.59 9.62
C HIS A 170 2.73 -15.79 9.23
N ARG A 171 3.64 -16.22 10.09
CA ARG A 171 4.55 -17.36 9.86
C ARG A 171 4.32 -18.53 10.83
N ALA A 172 3.43 -18.35 11.81
CA ALA A 172 3.16 -19.28 12.90
C ALA A 172 2.40 -20.53 12.46
#